data_AF-M4C9R7-F1
#
_entry.id   AF-M4C9R7-F1
#
_cell.length_a   1.000
_cell.length_b   1.000
_cell.length_c   1.000
_cell.angle_alpha   90.00
_cell.angle_beta   90.00
_cell.angle_gamma   90.00
#
_symmetry.space_group_name_H-M   'P 1'
#
loop_
_entity.id
_entity.type
_entity.pdbx_description
1 polymer ?
#
loop_
_entity_poly.entity_id
_entity_poly.type
_entity_poly.pdbx_seq_one_letter_code
_entity_poly.pdbx_strand_id
1 'polypeptide(L)'
;MLLDKALSETKTVLKNATVIYLDTHKILLDLFQHPKSYGMKYGIKACCGYGGRPYNFNQKLFCGTTKVIGNSSATAKACRDPKDYVSWDGIHATEAANRRISTAILDGSISYPPFALNHLCSSV
;
A
#
# COMPACT_ATOMS: atom_id res chain seq x y z
N MET A 1 0.41 12.22 18.03
CA MET A 1 0.44 12.32 19.52
C MET A 1 0.84 11.02 20.22
N LEU A 2 0.21 9.85 19.97
CA LEU A 2 0.67 8.57 20.56
C LEU A 2 1.95 8.03 19.89
N LEU A 3 1.98 8.02 18.56
CA LEU A 3 3.14 7.57 17.78
C LEU A 3 4.39 8.41 18.09
N ASP A 4 4.25 9.74 18.10
CA ASP A 4 5.38 10.65 18.36
C ASP A 4 5.98 10.42 19.76
N LYS A 5 5.12 10.18 20.76
CA LYS A 5 5.55 9.85 22.12
C LYS A 5 6.32 8.53 22.13
N ALA A 6 5.78 7.48 21.52
CA ALA A 6 6.45 6.17 21.45
C ALA A 6 7.80 6.24 20.71
N LEU A 7 7.89 7.02 19.62
CA LEU A 7 9.13 7.25 18.90
C LEU A 7 10.16 8.00 19.75
N SER A 8 9.74 9.03 20.50
CA SER A 8 10.60 9.77 21.41
C SER A 8 11.15 8.86 22.51
N GLU A 9 10.28 8.08 23.16
CA GLU A 9 10.67 7.12 24.21
C GLU A 9 11.60 6.03 23.67
N THR A 10 11.31 5.50 22.48
CA THR A 10 12.17 4.48 21.86
C THR A 10 13.58 5.01 21.58
N LYS A 11 13.69 6.27 21.12
CA LYS A 11 14.99 6.96 20.93
C LYS A 11 15.72 7.20 22.24
N THR A 12 15.02 7.38 23.37
CA THR A 12 15.71 7.52 24.67
C THR A 12 16.24 6.18 25.18
N VAL A 13 15.55 5.08 24.92
CA VAL A 13 15.96 3.72 25.35
C VAL A 13 17.08 3.15 24.47
N LEU A 14 16.97 3.28 23.14
CA LEU A 14 17.90 2.69 22.19
C LEU A 14 19.08 3.62 21.85
N LYS A 15 19.99 3.84 22.81
CA LYS A 15 21.12 4.79 22.66
C LYS A 15 22.10 4.47 21.53
N ASN A 16 22.21 3.21 21.13
CA ASN A 16 23.15 2.73 20.10
C ASN A 16 22.45 2.31 18.79
N ALA A 17 21.21 2.76 18.57
CA ALA A 17 20.47 2.48 17.34
C ALA A 17 19.93 3.76 16.70
N THR A 18 19.84 3.76 15.38
CA THR A 18 19.15 4.82 14.64
C THR A 18 17.69 4.41 14.44
N VAL A 19 16.76 5.17 15.02
CA VAL A 19 15.32 4.91 14.93
C VAL A 19 14.71 5.82 13.87
N ILE A 20 14.28 5.23 12.76
CA ILE A 20 13.64 5.92 11.63
C ILE A 20 12.18 5.50 11.56
N TYR A 21 11.28 6.48 11.55
CA TYR A 21 9.87 6.24 11.27
C TYR A 21 9.62 6.36 9.77
N LEU A 22 8.85 5.42 9.21
CA LEU A 22 8.42 5.46 7.80
C LEU A 22 6.91 5.73 7.77
N ASP A 23 6.51 6.91 7.28
CA ASP A 23 5.11 7.30 7.13
C ASP A 23 4.50 6.65 5.88
N THR A 24 4.28 5.34 5.95
CA THR A 24 3.65 4.57 4.86
C THR A 24 2.21 5.00 4.63
N HIS A 25 1.53 5.53 5.65
CA HIS A 25 0.18 6.07 5.53
C HIS A 25 0.13 7.25 4.56
N LYS A 26 1.08 8.18 4.66
CA LYS A 26 1.17 9.35 3.75
C LYS A 26 1.26 8.95 2.29
N ILE A 27 2.18 8.05 1.92
CA ILE A 27 2.32 7.62 0.51
C ILE A 27 1.12 6.79 0.05
N LEU A 28 0.57 5.91 0.89
CA LEU A 28 -0.62 5.14 0.55
C LEU A 28 -1.81 6.06 0.27
N LEU A 29 -2.06 7.03 1.16
CA LEU A 29 -3.15 7.99 1.00
C LEU A 29 -3.03 8.77 -0.31
N ASP A 30 -1.82 9.23 -0.64
CA ASP A 30 -1.56 9.99 -1.87
C ASP A 30 -1.78 9.13 -3.13
N LEU A 31 -1.34 7.86 -3.10
CA LEU A 31 -1.61 6.92 -4.19
C LEU A 31 -3.12 6.71 -4.39
N PHE A 32 -3.89 6.56 -3.31
CA PHE A 32 -5.34 6.38 -3.39
C PHE A 32 -6.08 7.61 -3.89
N GLN A 33 -5.67 8.81 -3.45
CA GLN A 33 -6.31 10.08 -3.82
C GLN A 33 -5.90 10.56 -5.22
N HIS A 34 -4.63 10.37 -5.60
CA HIS A 34 -4.05 10.88 -6.84
C HIS A 34 -3.38 9.81 -7.69
N PRO A 35 -4.05 8.67 -8.00
CA PRO A 35 -3.41 7.54 -8.72
C PRO A 35 -2.84 7.95 -10.09
N LYS A 36 -3.47 8.92 -10.75
CA LYS A 36 -3.04 9.44 -12.06
C LYS A 36 -1.66 10.09 -12.03
N SER A 37 -1.31 10.76 -10.93
CA SER A 37 0.01 11.39 -10.75
C SER A 37 1.14 10.35 -10.74
N TYR A 38 0.82 9.08 -10.50
CA TYR A 38 1.76 7.96 -10.43
C TYR A 38 1.70 7.03 -11.64
N GLY A 39 0.91 7.37 -12.66
CA GLY A 39 0.68 6.54 -13.85
C GLY A 39 -0.37 5.43 -13.66
N MET A 40 -1.15 5.47 -12.58
CA MET A 40 -2.26 4.54 -12.32
C MET A 40 -3.60 5.20 -12.67
N LYS A 41 -4.66 4.39 -12.82
CA LYS A 41 -6.01 4.85 -13.15
C LYS A 41 -6.97 4.77 -11.98
N TYR A 42 -6.82 3.76 -11.13
CA TYR A 42 -7.79 3.44 -10.08
C TYR A 42 -7.15 3.39 -8.71
N GLY A 43 -7.55 4.32 -7.83
CA GLY A 43 -7.16 4.30 -6.42
C GLY A 43 -7.98 3.27 -5.64
N ILE A 44 -9.27 3.57 -5.46
CA ILE A 44 -10.16 2.84 -4.54
C ILE A 44 -10.82 1.57 -5.12
N LYS A 45 -10.66 1.32 -6.42
CA LYS A 45 -11.19 0.10 -7.05
C LYS A 45 -10.16 -1.01 -6.92
N ALA A 46 -10.55 -2.18 -6.44
CA ALA A 46 -9.71 -3.38 -6.42
C ALA A 46 -9.57 -3.99 -7.82
N CYS A 47 -8.36 -4.42 -8.18
CA CYS A 47 -8.09 -5.14 -9.42
C CYS A 47 -8.72 -6.55 -9.39
N CYS A 48 -8.47 -7.32 -8.34
CA CYS A 48 -9.03 -8.63 -8.10
C CYS A 48 -10.18 -8.58 -7.12
N GLY A 49 -11.40 -8.81 -7.60
CA GLY A 49 -12.54 -8.72 -6.72
C GLY A 49 -13.88 -8.96 -7.39
N TYR A 50 -14.92 -8.62 -6.65
CA TYR A 50 -16.31 -8.80 -7.01
C TYR A 50 -17.15 -7.74 -6.28
N GLY A 51 -18.29 -7.34 -6.86
CA GLY A 51 -19.19 -6.34 -6.27
C GLY A 51 -19.35 -5.07 -7.09
N GLY A 52 -18.59 -4.91 -8.18
CA GLY A 52 -18.80 -3.80 -9.13
C GLY A 52 -18.32 -2.45 -8.60
N ARG A 53 -18.84 -1.35 -9.14
CA ARG A 53 -18.40 0.01 -8.76
C ARG A 53 -18.91 0.41 -7.36
N PRO A 54 -18.19 1.27 -6.64
CA PRO A 54 -16.90 1.86 -7.02
C PRO A 54 -15.69 1.00 -6.63
N TYR A 55 -15.83 0.11 -5.64
CA TYR A 55 -14.70 -0.53 -4.97
C TYR A 55 -14.27 -1.87 -5.56
N ASN A 56 -15.15 -2.57 -6.27
CA ASN A 56 -14.94 -3.94 -6.74
C ASN A 56 -14.49 -4.90 -5.63
N PHE A 57 -14.99 -4.70 -4.41
CA PHE A 57 -14.62 -5.47 -3.23
C PHE A 57 -15.86 -6.06 -2.55
N ASN A 58 -15.73 -7.30 -2.06
CA ASN A 58 -16.75 -7.96 -1.27
C ASN A 58 -16.09 -8.78 -0.15
N GLN A 59 -16.30 -8.36 1.10
CA GLN A 59 -15.75 -9.02 2.30
C GLN A 59 -16.12 -10.51 2.44
N LYS A 60 -17.18 -10.98 1.76
CA LYS A 60 -17.58 -12.39 1.78
C LYS A 60 -16.85 -13.23 0.72
N LEU A 61 -16.25 -12.61 -0.30
CA LEU A 61 -15.66 -13.28 -1.47
C LEU A 61 -14.25 -12.71 -1.78
N PHE A 62 -13.23 -13.33 -1.19
CA PHE A 62 -11.84 -12.93 -1.41
C PHE A 62 -11.34 -13.30 -2.82
N CYS A 63 -10.32 -12.57 -3.29
CA CYS A 63 -9.69 -12.77 -4.59
C CYS A 63 -9.38 -14.25 -4.88
N GLY A 64 -9.69 -14.72 -6.09
CA GLY A 64 -9.43 -16.09 -6.53
C GLY A 64 -10.39 -17.15 -5.97
N THR A 65 -11.26 -16.79 -5.02
CA THR A 65 -12.25 -17.71 -4.46
C THR A 65 -13.58 -17.66 -5.23
N THR A 66 -14.30 -18.77 -5.18
CA THR A 66 -15.68 -18.89 -5.67
C THR A 66 -16.60 -19.21 -4.50
N LYS A 67 -17.70 -18.46 -4.34
CA LYS A 67 -18.72 -18.74 -3.33
C LYS A 67 -20.11 -18.48 -3.87
N VAL A 68 -21.10 -19.09 -3.23
CA VAL A 68 -22.51 -18.76 -3.45
C VAL A 68 -22.81 -17.42 -2.77
N ILE A 69 -23.22 -16.43 -3.55
CA ILE A 69 -23.67 -15.10 -3.08
C ILE A 69 -25.12 -14.95 -3.52
N GLY A 70 -26.05 -15.00 -2.56
CA GLY A 70 -27.48 -15.09 -2.85
C GLY A 70 -27.80 -16.45 -3.51
N ASN A 71 -28.41 -16.42 -4.68
CA ASN A 71 -28.82 -17.62 -5.41
C ASN A 71 -27.86 -17.98 -6.55
N SER A 72 -26.65 -17.43 -6.57
CA SER A 72 -25.71 -17.61 -7.68
C SER A 72 -24.28 -17.78 -7.19
N SER A 73 -23.51 -18.59 -7.93
CA SER A 73 -22.06 -18.73 -7.71
C SER A 73 -21.33 -17.53 -8.31
N ALA A 74 -20.44 -16.92 -7.53
CA ALA A 74 -19.64 -15.79 -7.91
C ALA A 74 -18.16 -16.07 -7.65
N THR A 75 -17.30 -15.64 -8.56
CA THR A 75 -15.84 -15.72 -8.42
C THR A 75 -15.26 -14.31 -8.41
N ALA A 76 -14.43 -13.99 -7.43
CA ALA A 76 -13.63 -12.77 -7.44
C ALA A 76 -12.43 -12.95 -8.39
N LYS A 77 -12.39 -12.15 -9.47
CA LYS A 77 -11.43 -12.32 -10.56
C LYS A 77 -10.48 -11.14 -10.66
N ALA A 78 -9.23 -11.42 -11.01
CA ALA A 78 -8.22 -10.42 -11.32
C ALA A 78 -8.60 -9.59 -12.56
N CYS A 79 -8.23 -8.32 -12.55
CA CYS A 79 -8.32 -7.45 -13.71
C CYS A 79 -7.20 -7.76 -14.73
N ARG A 80 -7.36 -7.29 -15.97
CA ARG A 80 -6.38 -7.50 -17.05
C ARG A 80 -5.08 -6.71 -16.83
N ASP A 81 -5.17 -5.50 -16.28
CA ASP A 81 -4.05 -4.56 -16.19
C ASP A 81 -3.79 -4.13 -14.73
N PRO A 82 -3.19 -4.99 -13.87
CA PRO A 82 -2.96 -4.67 -12.46
C PRO A 82 -2.11 -3.42 -12.22
N LYS A 83 -1.26 -3.05 -13.18
CA LYS A 83 -0.41 -1.83 -13.13
C LYS A 83 -1.20 -0.53 -13.06
N ASP A 84 -2.48 -0.55 -13.44
CA ASP A 84 -3.36 0.63 -13.44
C ASP A 84 -4.07 0.83 -12.09
N TYR A 85 -3.86 -0.05 -11.12
CA TYR A 85 -4.61 -0.10 -9.86
C TYR A 85 -3.69 0.10 -8.66
N VAL A 86 -4.15 0.84 -7.65
CA VAL A 86 -3.47 0.92 -6.35
C VAL A 86 -3.79 -0.32 -5.51
N SER A 87 -5.08 -0.67 -5.42
CA SER A 87 -5.53 -1.84 -4.66
C SER A 87 -5.55 -3.12 -5.50
N TRP A 88 -4.92 -4.17 -4.98
CA TRP A 88 -5.01 -5.51 -5.53
C TRP A 88 -6.39 -6.11 -5.25
N ASP A 89 -6.76 -6.32 -3.98
CA ASP A 89 -7.95 -7.10 -3.60
C ASP A 89 -8.87 -6.39 -2.59
N GLY A 90 -8.70 -5.07 -2.42
CA GLY A 90 -9.38 -4.28 -1.40
C GLY A 90 -8.65 -4.22 -0.06
N ILE A 91 -7.58 -5.02 0.13
CA ILE A 91 -6.78 -5.08 1.37
C ILE A 91 -5.31 -4.79 1.05
N HIS A 92 -4.76 -5.45 0.03
CA HIS A 92 -3.36 -5.35 -0.35
C HIS A 92 -3.15 -4.37 -1.51
N ALA A 93 -1.96 -3.78 -1.59
CA ALA A 93 -1.53 -2.97 -2.72
C ALA A 93 -1.06 -3.85 -3.90
N THR A 94 -1.21 -3.35 -5.13
CA THR A 94 -0.63 -4.01 -6.30
C THR A 94 0.90 -3.92 -6.31
N GLU A 95 1.55 -4.73 -7.14
CA GLU A 95 3.01 -4.60 -7.36
C GLU A 95 3.40 -3.18 -7.81
N ALA A 96 2.63 -2.56 -8.71
CA ALA A 96 2.91 -1.21 -9.19
C ALA A 96 2.85 -0.17 -8.07
N ALA A 97 1.86 -0.27 -7.18
CA ALA A 97 1.78 0.58 -5.99
C ALA A 97 2.93 0.29 -5.01
N ASN A 98 3.25 -0.98 -4.77
CA ASN A 98 4.37 -1.36 -3.91
C ASN A 98 5.72 -0.85 -4.43
N ARG A 99 5.93 -0.78 -5.75
CA ARG A 99 7.14 -0.16 -6.33
C ARG A 99 7.24 1.33 -6.01
N ARG A 100 6.11 2.05 -5.95
CA ARG A 100 6.09 3.48 -5.54
C ARG A 100 6.39 3.62 -4.04
N ILE A 101 5.78 2.78 -3.21
CA ILE A 101 6.00 2.76 -1.77
C ILE A 101 7.47 2.43 -1.46
N SER A 102 8.03 1.40 -2.09
CA SER A 102 9.44 1.02 -1.89
C SER A 102 10.40 2.10 -2.36
N THR A 103 10.12 2.78 -3.47
CA THR A 103 10.93 3.91 -3.92
C THR A 103 10.94 5.02 -2.88
N ALA A 104 9.77 5.40 -2.35
CA ALA A 104 9.63 6.44 -1.33
C ALA A 104 10.32 6.08 0.01
N ILE A 105 10.39 4.78 0.33
CA ILE A 105 11.16 4.28 1.47
C ILE A 105 12.66 4.42 1.19
N LEU A 106 13.12 3.99 0.02
CA LEU A 106 14.54 3.97 -0.34
C LEU A 106 15.14 5.37 -0.50
N ASP A 107 14.38 6.31 -1.07
CA ASP A 107 14.81 7.71 -1.22
C ASP A 107 14.64 8.56 0.06
N GLY A 108 13.95 8.02 1.07
CA GLY A 108 13.73 8.68 2.35
C GLY A 108 12.63 9.75 2.36
N SER A 109 11.87 9.93 1.27
CA SER A 109 10.82 10.96 1.15
C SER A 109 9.67 10.82 2.16
N ILE A 110 9.49 9.63 2.73
CA ILE A 110 8.50 9.35 3.79
C ILE A 110 9.14 9.07 5.16
N SER A 111 10.45 9.25 5.28
CA SER A 111 11.17 8.96 6.51
C SER A 111 11.21 10.15 7.48
N TYR A 112 11.16 9.86 8.78
CA TYR A 112 11.33 10.84 9.85
C TYR A 112 12.29 10.33 10.94
N PRO A 113 13.43 11.02 11.19
CA PRO A 113 13.95 12.14 10.40
C PRO A 113 14.27 11.72 8.94
N PRO A 114 14.38 12.67 8.00
CA PRO A 114 14.74 12.36 6.62
C PRO A 114 16.05 11.55 6.56
N PHE A 115 15.98 10.36 5.99
CA PHE A 115 17.07 9.42 5.87
C PHE A 115 16.87 8.56 4.61
N ALA A 116 17.70 8.75 3.60
CA ALA A 116 17.63 7.95 2.39
C ALA A 116 18.36 6.62 2.60
N LEU A 117 17.60 5.52 2.63
CA LEU A 117 18.11 4.17 2.87
C LEU A 117 19.00 3.68 1.73
N ASN A 118 18.83 4.21 0.52
CA ASN A 118 19.67 3.89 -0.63
C ASN A 118 21.17 4.15 -0.39
N HIS A 119 21.55 5.08 0.49
CA HIS A 119 22.95 5.32 0.87
C HIS A 119 23.57 4.17 1.68
N LEU A 120 22.75 3.30 2.28
CA LEU A 120 23.21 2.12 3.01
C LEU A 120 23.38 0.90 2.09
N CYS A 121 22.85 0.96 0.87
CA CYS A 121 23.06 -0.06 -0.13
C CYS A 121 24.42 0.18 -0.80
N SER A 122 25.45 -0.56 -0.39
CA SER A 122 26.68 -0.66 -1.19
C SER A 122 26.29 -1.24 -2.56
N SER A 123 26.73 -0.60 -3.65
CA SER A 123 26.66 -1.19 -4.99
C SER A 123 27.35 -2.55 -4.94
N VAL A 124 26.58 -3.63 -5.02
CA VAL A 124 27.10 -4.97 -5.28
C VAL A 124 27.44 -5.07 -6.76
#